data_AF-A0A5S9R2C6-F1
#
_entry.id   AF-A0A5S9R2C6-F1
#
_cell.length_a   1.000
_cell.length_b   1.000
_cell.length_c   1.000
_cell.angle_alpha   90.00
_cell.angle_beta   90.00
_cell.angle_gamma   90.00
#
_symmetry.space_group_name_H-M   'P 1'
#
loop_
_entity.id
_entity.type
_entity.pdbx_description
1 polymer ?
#
loop_
_entity_poly.entity_id
_entity_poly.type
_entity_poly.pdbx_seq_one_letter_code
_entity_poly.pdbx_strand_id
1 'polypeptide(L)'
;MAAIAQSPNGRVNPSDLVKEHGFPSQSSFQNVFPGLVVAGLIKRVDGVDRRVYYERQQSTAWTLAIELLAKALAEDTPVPDTVN
;
A
#
# COMPACT_ATOMS: atom_id res chain seq x y z
N MET A 1 2.11 0.06 3.76
CA MET A 1 2.46 1.20 2.89
C MET A 1 2.66 0.75 1.44
N ALA A 2 3.55 -0.21 1.14
CA ALA A 2 3.85 -0.64 -0.23
C ALA A 2 2.63 -1.12 -1.06
N ALA A 3 1.77 -1.99 -0.51
CA ALA A 3 0.55 -2.43 -1.21
C ALA A 3 -0.42 -1.26 -1.51
N ILE A 4 -0.50 -0.28 -0.61
CA ILE A 4 -1.29 0.94 -0.83
C ILE A 4 -0.64 1.82 -1.91
N ALA A 5 0.70 1.88 -1.91
CA ALA A 5 1.48 2.65 -2.87
C ALA A 5 1.31 2.15 -4.31
N GLN A 6 1.27 0.82 -4.48
CA GLN A 6 1.15 0.13 -5.77
C GLN A 6 -0.29 0.02 -6.28
N SER A 7 -1.30 0.32 -5.45
CA SER A 7 -2.70 0.30 -5.90
C SER A 7 -2.92 1.35 -7.02
N PRO A 8 -3.48 0.96 -8.19
CA PRO A 8 -3.65 1.83 -9.35
C PRO A 8 -4.38 3.15 -9.03
N ASN A 9 -5.38 3.07 -8.15
CA ASN A 9 -6.20 4.22 -7.75
C ASN A 9 -5.85 4.72 -6.35
N GLY A 10 -4.78 4.19 -5.73
CA GLY A 10 -4.47 4.44 -4.32
C GLY A 10 -5.56 4.00 -3.35
N ARG A 11 -6.45 3.11 -3.79
CA ARG A 11 -7.57 2.58 -3.02
C ARG A 11 -7.31 1.12 -2.70
N VAL A 12 -7.46 0.74 -1.43
CA VAL A 12 -7.29 -0.64 -0.98
C VAL A 12 -8.49 -1.07 -0.14
N ASN A 13 -8.80 -2.36 -0.18
CA ASN A 13 -9.73 -3.00 0.73
C ASN A 13 -8.93 -3.98 1.62
N PRO A 14 -9.06 -3.94 2.96
CA PRO A 14 -8.35 -4.88 3.83
C PRO A 14 -8.58 -6.35 3.49
N SER A 15 -9.80 -6.70 3.06
CA SER A 15 -10.14 -8.07 2.66
C SER A 15 -9.40 -8.51 1.41
N ASP A 16 -9.22 -7.60 0.45
CA ASP A 16 -8.54 -7.91 -0.80
C ASP A 16 -7.03 -8.00 -0.53
N LEU A 17 -6.48 -7.14 0.33
CA LEU A 17 -5.08 -7.23 0.76
C LEU A 17 -4.73 -8.58 1.40
N VAL A 18 -5.62 -9.13 2.25
CA VAL A 18 -5.46 -10.49 2.81
C VAL A 18 -5.32 -11.54 1.70
N LYS A 19 -6.18 -11.48 0.68
CA LYS A 19 -6.24 -12.46 -0.40
C LYS A 19 -5.06 -12.33 -1.36
N GLU A 20 -4.71 -11.10 -1.74
CA GLU A 20 -3.75 -10.82 -2.80
C GLU A 20 -2.30 -10.89 -2.32
N HIS A 21 -2.05 -10.55 -1.05
CA HIS A 21 -0.70 -10.46 -0.49
C HIS A 21 -0.42 -11.48 0.62
N GLY A 22 -1.34 -12.43 0.86
CA GLY A 22 -1.14 -13.53 1.79
C GLY A 22 -1.04 -13.12 3.26
N PHE A 23 -1.64 -11.99 3.65
CA PHE A 23 -1.69 -11.62 5.07
C PHE A 23 -2.56 -12.63 5.84
N PRO A 24 -2.24 -12.94 7.12
CA PRO A 24 -2.98 -13.95 7.88
C PRO A 24 -4.46 -13.62 8.06
N SER A 25 -4.81 -12.35 8.27
CA SER A 25 -6.20 -11.90 8.41
C SER A 25 -6.30 -10.38 8.33
N GLN A 26 -7.53 -9.85 8.36
CA GLN A 26 -7.75 -8.40 8.38
C GLN A 26 -7.23 -7.73 9.65
N SER A 27 -7.13 -8.46 10.77
CA SER A 27 -6.61 -7.90 12.03
C SER A 27 -5.12 -7.56 11.94
N SER A 28 -4.40 -8.11 10.96
CA SER A 28 -3.02 -7.71 10.65
C SER A 28 -2.89 -6.20 10.34
N PHE A 29 -3.98 -5.54 9.94
CA PHE A 29 -4.01 -4.10 9.66
C PHE A 29 -4.53 -3.25 10.82
N GLN A 30 -5.01 -3.88 11.89
CA GLN A 30 -5.72 -3.22 13.00
C GLN A 30 -4.86 -2.17 13.72
N ASN A 31 -3.53 -2.34 13.71
CA ASN A 31 -2.60 -1.39 14.31
C ASN A 31 -2.03 -0.37 13.31
N VAL A 32 -2.09 -0.67 12.01
CA VAL A 32 -1.44 0.16 10.98
C VAL A 32 -2.42 1.20 10.42
N PHE A 33 -3.64 0.78 10.07
CA PHE A 33 -4.59 1.63 9.38
C PHE A 33 -5.08 2.79 10.25
N PRO A 34 -5.41 2.61 11.54
CA PRO A 34 -5.76 3.73 12.40
C PRO A 34 -4.66 4.79 12.49
N GLY A 35 -3.38 4.38 12.59
CA GLY A 35 -2.27 5.32 12.62
C GLY A 35 -2.16 6.15 11.32
N LEU A 36 -2.33 5.51 10.17
CA LEU A 36 -2.33 6.19 8.87
C LEU A 36 -3.54 7.11 8.68
N VAL A 37 -4.69 6.77 9.25
CA VAL A 37 -5.89 7.64 9.25
C VAL A 37 -5.66 8.86 10.15
N VAL A 38 -5.15 8.66 11.36
CA VAL A 38 -4.83 9.75 12.31
C VAL A 38 -3.78 10.70 11.72
N ALA A 39 -2.78 10.16 11.02
CA ALA A 39 -1.77 10.95 10.32
C ALA A 39 -2.28 11.67 9.05
N GLY A 40 -3.56 11.47 8.67
CA GLY A 40 -4.15 12.04 7.46
C GLY A 40 -3.59 11.48 6.15
N LEU A 41 -2.86 10.36 6.19
CA LEU A 41 -2.25 9.74 5.02
C LEU A 41 -3.24 8.90 4.23
N ILE A 42 -4.21 8.28 4.91
CA ILE A 42 -5.31 7.56 4.26
C ILE A 42 -6.64 8.02 4.82
N LYS A 43 -7.70 7.88 4.03
CA LYS A 43 -9.07 8.15 4.43
C LYS A 43 -9.91 6.89 4.25
N ARG A 44 -10.72 6.59 5.26
CA ARG A 44 -11.72 5.52 5.16
C ARG A 44 -12.87 5.98 4.27
N VAL A 45 -13.26 5.14 3.32
CA VAL A 45 -14.42 5.33 2.46
C VAL A 45 -15.30 4.10 2.55
N ASP A 46 -16.54 4.30 2.98
CA ASP A 46 -17.52 3.24 3.00
C ASP A 46 -18.05 3.05 1.57
N GLY A 47 -17.93 1.83 1.06
CA GLY A 47 -18.38 1.43 -0.27
C GLY A 47 -19.73 0.72 -0.25
N VAL A 48 -20.14 0.29 -1.44
CA VAL A 48 -21.36 -0.52 -1.63
C VAL A 48 -21.21 -1.88 -0.93
N ASP A 49 -22.32 -2.50 -0.53
CA ASP A 49 -22.37 -3.81 0.14
C ASP A 49 -21.58 -3.89 1.46
N ARG A 50 -21.54 -2.77 2.21
CA ARG A 50 -20.82 -2.66 3.51
C ARG A 50 -19.32 -2.93 3.40
N ARG A 51 -18.74 -2.83 2.20
CA ARG A 51 -17.29 -2.96 2.00
C ARG A 51 -16.60 -1.68 2.44
N VAL A 52 -15.51 -1.84 3.19
CA VAL A 52 -14.68 -0.72 3.65
C VAL A 52 -13.47 -0.58 2.75
N TYR A 53 -13.26 0.63 2.23
CA TYR A 53 -12.09 0.98 1.45
C TYR A 53 -11.25 2.02 2.20
N TYR A 54 -9.97 2.06 1.91
CA TYR A 54 -9.06 3.11 2.34
C TYR A 54 -8.40 3.73 1.11
N GLU A 55 -8.45 5.05 1.04
CA GLU A 55 -7.90 5.83 -0.07
C GLU A 55 -6.73 6.66 0.41
N ARG A 56 -5.63 6.63 -0.36
CA ARG A 56 -4.52 7.57 -0.15
C ARG A 56 -5.01 9.00 -0.28
N GLN A 57 -4.62 9.83 0.67
CA GLN A 57 -4.72 11.27 0.54
C GLN A 57 -3.50 11.79 -0.20
N GLN A 58 -3.65 12.86 -0.98
CA GLN A 58 -2.51 13.52 -1.62
C GLN A 58 -1.59 14.11 -0.54
N SER A 59 -0.33 13.70 -0.53
CA SER A 59 0.68 14.24 0.39
C SER A 59 2.10 13.99 -0.13
N THR A 60 3.04 14.86 0.24
CA THR A 60 4.46 14.70 -0.07
C THR A 60 5.02 13.39 0.52
N ALA A 61 4.48 12.94 1.65
CA ALA A 61 4.86 11.67 2.27
C ALA A 61 4.57 10.47 1.35
N TRP A 62 3.45 10.48 0.62
CA TRP A 62 3.15 9.44 -0.35
C TRP A 62 4.04 9.52 -1.59
N THR A 63 4.30 10.73 -2.10
CA THR A 63 5.26 10.93 -3.20
C THR A 63 6.60 10.32 -2.85
N LEU A 64 7.16 10.68 -1.68
CA LEU A 64 8.43 10.14 -1.19
C LEU A 64 8.37 8.62 -1.00
N ALA A 65 7.30 8.09 -0.40
CA ALA A 65 7.18 6.64 -0.18
C ALA A 65 7.13 5.84 -1.50
N ILE A 66 6.47 6.37 -2.53
CA ILE A 66 6.43 5.76 -3.87
C ILE A 66 7.81 5.81 -4.53
N GLU A 67 8.49 6.96 -4.47
CA GLU A 67 9.84 7.12 -5.01
C GLU A 67 10.84 6.17 -4.35
N LEU A 68 10.82 6.07 -3.01
CA LEU A 68 11.68 5.16 -2.27
C LEU A 68 11.38 3.70 -2.61
N LEU A 69 10.10 3.34 -2.74
CA LEU A 69 9.71 2.00 -3.16
C LEU A 69 10.21 1.68 -4.58
N ALA A 70 10.07 2.62 -5.51
CA ALA A 70 10.53 2.45 -6.88
C ALA A 70 12.05 2.25 -6.95
N LYS A 71 12.82 3.01 -6.16
CA LYS A 71 14.28 2.85 -6.06
C LYS A 71 14.65 1.48 -5.50
N ALA A 72 14.03 1.06 -4.40
CA ALA A 72 14.30 -0.23 -3.79
C ALA A 72 14.04 -1.40 -4.76
N LEU A 73 12.94 -1.34 -5.53
CA LEU A 73 12.62 -2.37 -6.52
C LEU A 73 13.58 -2.36 -7.73
N ALA A 74 14.09 -1.19 -8.11
CA ALA A 74 15.08 -1.08 -9.18
C ALA A 74 16.46 -1.63 -8.75
N GLU A 75 16.85 -1.42 -7.49
CA GLU A 75 18.08 -1.97 -6.92
C GLU A 75 18.03 -3.49 -6.74
N ASP A 76 16.84 -4.06 -6.55
CA ASP A 76 16.61 -5.51 -6.41
C ASP A 76 16.56 -6.26 -7.76
N THR A 77 16.79 -5.55 -8.88
CA THR A 77 16.94 -6.18 -10.21
C THR A 77 18.37 -6.70 -10.35
N PRO A 78 18.61 -8.02 -10.42
CA PRO A 78 19.94 -8.53 -10.67
C PRO A 78 20.42 -8.03 -12.03
N VAL A 79 21.54 -7.31 -12.05
CA VAL A 79 22.28 -7.05 -13.28
C VAL A 79 22.67 -8.43 -13.83
N PRO A 80 22.21 -8.83 -15.03
CA PRO A 80 22.67 -10.07 -15.61
C PRO A 80 24.19 -9.95 -15.78
N ASP A 81 24.93 -10.84 -15.12
CA ASP A 81 26.37 -10.99 -15.32
C ASP A 81 26.60 -11.24 -16.81
N THR A 82 26.88 -10.19 -17.57
CA THR A 82 27.48 -10.33 -18.91
C THR A 82 28.91 -10.76 -18.67
N VAL A 83 29.10 -12.07 -18.56
CA VAL A 83 30.38 -12.76 -18.62
C VAL A 83 31.04 -12.40 -19.96
N ASN A 84 32.18 -11.70 -19.86
CA ASN A 84 33.18 -11.57 -20.93
C ASN A 84 34.22 -12.67 -20.74
#